data_AF-A0A1I1PIR6-F1
#
_entry.id   AF-A0A1I1PIR6-F1
#
_cell.length_a   1.000
_cell.length_b   1.000
_cell.length_c   1.000
_cell.angle_alpha   90.00
_cell.angle_beta   90.00
_cell.angle_gamma   90.00
#
_symmetry.space_group_name_H-M   'P 1'
#
loop_
_entity.id
_entity.type
_entity.pdbx_description
1 polymer ?
#
loop_
_entity_poly.entity_id
_entity_poly.type
_entity_poly.pdbx_seq_one_letter_code
_entity_poly.pdbx_strand_id
1 'polypeptide(L)'
;MSIFNFFKRSDIECPRCLGKGFVDWEDIVRLKRQLKWVPAPCAYCNATGKVEKEMLSKVAVDCVYLTIDLPESVIEKIKDGDPETIEKGRQRERFVDHIIQYAEELYLKQNMDAESIANLYLSTEEENAAFSVTKEELIKYFQGVIELKNSERN
;
A
#
# COMPACT_ATOMS: atom_id res chain seq x y z
N MET A 1 10.11 -26.23 -39.65
CA MET A 1 9.05 -25.52 -38.92
C MET A 1 9.66 -24.95 -37.66
N SER A 2 9.92 -23.64 -37.62
CA SER A 2 10.35 -22.96 -36.40
C SER A 2 9.29 -21.90 -36.12
N ILE A 3 8.42 -22.19 -35.15
CA ILE A 3 7.32 -21.33 -34.74
C ILE A 3 7.73 -20.75 -33.38
N PHE A 4 8.65 -19.79 -33.39
CA PHE A 4 8.86 -18.93 -32.24
C PHE A 4 8.21 -17.59 -32.56
N ASN A 5 6.93 -17.47 -32.22
CA ASN A 5 6.28 -16.17 -32.12
C ASN A 5 6.94 -15.43 -30.96
N PHE A 6 7.94 -14.60 -31.29
CA PHE A 6 8.39 -13.50 -30.46
C PHE A 6 7.22 -12.51 -30.37
N PHE A 7 6.30 -12.76 -29.42
CA PHE A 7 5.40 -11.71 -28.96
C PHE A 7 6.28 -10.58 -28.45
N LYS A 8 6.38 -9.49 -29.22
CA LYS A 8 6.97 -8.24 -28.76
C LYS A 8 6.19 -7.81 -27.52
N ARG A 9 6.72 -8.07 -26.33
CA ARG A 9 6.26 -7.45 -25.08
C ARG A 9 6.35 -5.95 -25.30
N SER A 10 5.20 -5.29 -25.43
CA SER A 10 5.15 -3.85 -25.64
C SER A 10 5.24 -3.20 -24.28
N ASP A 11 6.47 -2.97 -23.83
CA ASP A 11 6.70 -2.23 -22.60
C ASP A 11 6.12 -0.82 -22.75
N ILE A 12 5.32 -0.42 -21.77
CA ILE A 12 4.76 0.92 -21.64
C ILE A 12 5.42 1.64 -20.48
N GLU A 13 5.28 2.96 -20.44
CA GLU A 13 5.63 3.73 -19.26
C GLU A 13 4.83 3.22 -18.04
N CYS A 14 5.52 3.04 -16.91
CA CYS A 14 4.90 2.57 -15.70
C CYS A 14 3.89 3.60 -15.16
N PRO A 15 2.58 3.28 -15.07
CA PRO A 15 1.57 4.24 -14.61
C PRO A 15 1.62 4.50 -13.10
N ARG A 16 2.29 3.63 -12.32
CA ARG A 16 2.46 3.83 -10.87
C ARG A 16 3.40 5.00 -10.60
N CYS A 17 4.56 5.02 -11.25
CA CYS A 17 5.61 6.01 -11.03
C CYS A 17 5.82 6.98 -12.20
N LEU A 18 4.94 6.98 -13.21
CA LEU A 18 5.04 7.83 -14.40
C LEU A 18 6.43 7.79 -15.06
N GLY A 19 6.98 6.59 -15.19
CA GLY A 19 8.30 6.39 -15.79
C GLY A 19 9.52 6.67 -14.90
N LYS A 20 9.33 7.24 -13.69
CA LYS A 20 10.44 7.66 -12.80
C LYS A 20 11.25 6.51 -12.21
N GLY A 21 10.68 5.31 -12.12
CA GLY A 21 11.26 4.18 -11.37
C GLY A 21 11.19 4.34 -9.84
N PHE A 22 10.70 5.48 -9.36
CA PHE A 22 10.54 5.79 -7.94
C PHE A 22 9.15 6.39 -7.73
N VAL A 23 8.45 5.95 -6.67
CA VAL A 23 7.16 6.50 -6.26
C VAL A 23 7.44 7.61 -5.25
N ASP A 24 7.05 8.83 -5.56
CA ASP A 24 7.18 10.00 -4.67
C ASP A 24 5.84 10.41 -4.04
N TRP A 25 5.85 11.50 -3.27
CA TRP A 25 4.65 11.99 -2.59
C TRP A 25 3.56 12.42 -3.57
N GLU A 26 3.93 13.01 -4.70
CA GLU A 26 3.00 13.39 -5.76
C GLU A 26 2.28 12.15 -6.33
N ASP A 27 3.00 11.05 -6.55
CA ASP A 27 2.40 9.78 -6.98
C ASP A 27 1.46 9.20 -5.91
N ILE A 28 1.87 9.23 -4.64
CA ILE A 28 1.10 8.71 -3.52
C ILE A 28 -0.24 9.47 -3.41
N VAL A 29 -0.21 10.79 -3.51
CA VAL A 29 -1.41 11.64 -3.49
C VAL A 29 -2.29 11.36 -4.72
N ARG A 30 -1.70 11.33 -5.92
CA ARG A 30 -2.42 11.04 -7.17
C ARG A 30 -3.13 9.69 -7.14
N LEU A 31 -2.50 8.68 -6.55
CA LEU A 31 -3.04 7.32 -6.43
C LEU A 31 -3.93 7.11 -5.20
N LYS A 32 -4.14 8.14 -4.37
CA LYS A 32 -4.93 8.07 -3.12
C LYS A 32 -4.41 6.99 -2.17
N ARG A 33 -3.08 7.00 -1.95
CA ARG A 33 -2.37 6.02 -1.11
C ARG A 33 -1.67 6.67 0.09
N GLN A 34 -2.05 7.89 0.46
CA GLN A 34 -1.65 8.51 1.72
C GLN A 34 -1.94 7.55 2.89
N LEU A 35 -1.08 7.55 3.92
CA LEU A 35 -1.14 6.65 5.08
C LEU A 35 -0.95 5.14 4.78
N LYS A 36 -0.90 4.74 3.50
CA LYS A 36 -0.66 3.36 3.08
C LYS A 36 0.71 3.17 2.47
N TRP A 37 1.23 4.18 1.79
CA TRP A 37 2.54 4.17 1.13
C TRP A 37 3.46 5.25 1.66
N VAL A 38 4.76 4.99 1.51
CA VAL A 38 5.85 5.96 1.68
C VAL A 38 6.68 6.00 0.39
N PRO A 39 7.37 7.11 0.10
CA PRO A 39 8.23 7.20 -1.07
C PRO A 39 9.30 6.10 -1.08
N ALA A 40 9.40 5.40 -2.20
CA ALA A 40 10.28 4.24 -2.34
C ALA A 40 10.51 3.89 -3.83
N PRO A 41 11.53 3.06 -4.14
CA PRO A 41 11.64 2.44 -5.45
C PRO A 41 10.34 1.74 -5.87
N CYS A 42 9.95 1.91 -7.13
CA CYS A 42 8.65 1.44 -7.59
C CYS A 42 8.62 -0.10 -7.76
N ALA A 43 7.99 -0.80 -6.82
CA ALA A 43 7.83 -2.26 -6.86
C ALA A 43 7.08 -2.76 -8.12
N TYR A 44 6.15 -1.96 -8.64
CA TYR A 44 5.32 -2.30 -9.80
C TYR A 44 6.17 -2.51 -11.06
N CYS A 45 7.08 -1.57 -11.34
CA CYS A 45 8.02 -1.69 -12.47
C CYS A 45 9.40 -2.20 -12.07
N ASN A 46 9.60 -2.63 -10.82
CA ASN A 46 10.92 -2.96 -10.28
C ASN A 46 11.96 -1.86 -10.55
N ALA A 47 11.58 -0.61 -10.26
CA ALA A 47 12.38 0.60 -10.49
C ALA A 47 12.85 0.88 -11.94
N THR A 48 12.36 0.15 -12.95
CA THR A 48 12.76 0.36 -14.35
C THR A 48 12.04 1.54 -15.03
N GLY A 49 10.94 2.02 -14.46
CA GLY A 49 10.05 3.00 -15.10
C GLY A 49 9.16 2.40 -16.20
N LYS A 50 9.24 1.10 -16.47
CA LYS A 50 8.48 0.44 -17.54
C LYS A 50 7.78 -0.83 -17.06
N VAL A 51 6.65 -1.17 -17.68
CA VAL A 51 5.92 -2.41 -17.41
C VAL A 51 5.39 -3.04 -18.68
N GLU A 52 5.24 -4.35 -18.66
CA GLU A 52 4.50 -5.07 -19.69
C GLU A 52 3.03 -4.64 -19.68
N LYS A 53 2.45 -4.39 -20.85
CA LYS A 53 1.07 -3.92 -20.98
C LYS A 53 0.07 -4.88 -20.33
N GLU A 54 0.34 -6.18 -20.42
CA GLU A 54 -0.47 -7.25 -19.84
C GLU A 54 -0.57 -7.13 -18.32
N MET A 55 0.44 -6.58 -17.64
CA MET A 55 0.45 -6.39 -16.20
C MET A 55 -0.72 -5.52 -15.72
N LEU A 56 -1.14 -4.54 -16.52
CA LEU A 56 -2.24 -3.63 -16.18
C LEU A 56 -3.60 -4.35 -16.06
N SER A 57 -3.77 -5.48 -16.75
CA SER A 57 -4.98 -6.29 -16.66
C SER A 57 -5.01 -7.22 -15.44
N LYS A 58 -3.85 -7.45 -14.81
CA LYS A 58 -3.67 -8.41 -13.73
C LYS A 58 -3.58 -7.74 -12.36
N VAL A 59 -2.86 -6.63 -12.30
CA VAL A 59 -2.53 -5.95 -11.05
C VAL A 59 -2.91 -4.49 -11.13
N ALA A 60 -3.76 -4.05 -10.19
CA ALA A 60 -4.10 -2.65 -10.06
C ALA A 60 -2.86 -1.79 -9.81
N VAL A 61 -2.78 -0.63 -10.48
CA VAL A 61 -1.64 0.29 -10.40
C VAL A 61 -1.38 0.71 -8.95
N ASP A 62 -2.41 0.79 -8.13
CA ASP A 62 -2.42 1.23 -6.75
C ASP A 62 -2.43 0.07 -5.72
N CYS A 63 -2.16 -1.17 -6.16
CA CYS A 63 -2.11 -2.35 -5.30
C CYS A 63 -1.13 -2.15 -4.13
N VAL A 64 -1.68 -2.03 -2.91
CA VAL A 64 -0.93 -1.68 -1.70
C VAL A 64 0.08 -2.75 -1.30
N TYR A 65 -0.28 -4.02 -1.50
CA TYR A 65 0.51 -5.16 -1.08
C TYR A 65 1.76 -5.38 -1.95
N LEU A 66 1.80 -4.86 -3.18
CA LEU A 66 2.97 -5.00 -4.03
C LEU A 66 4.06 -4.00 -3.61
N THR A 67 4.95 -4.44 -2.72
CA THR A 67 6.05 -3.68 -2.13
C THR A 67 7.40 -4.34 -2.40
N ILE A 68 8.51 -3.59 -2.24
CA ILE A 68 9.86 -4.06 -2.59
C ILE A 68 10.48 -5.02 -1.56
N ASP A 69 9.93 -5.05 -0.35
CA ASP A 69 10.33 -5.88 0.78
C ASP A 69 9.72 -7.29 0.74
N LEU A 70 8.78 -7.53 -0.16
CA LEU A 70 8.24 -8.87 -0.38
C LEU A 70 9.29 -9.80 -1.01
N PRO A 71 9.27 -11.10 -0.67
CA PRO A 71 10.05 -12.09 -1.40
C PRO A 71 9.73 -12.06 -2.89
N GLU A 72 10.75 -12.24 -3.74
CA GLU A 72 10.61 -12.22 -5.19
C GLU A 72 9.52 -13.18 -5.69
N SER A 73 9.43 -14.38 -5.11
CA SER A 73 8.40 -15.37 -5.44
C SER A 73 6.97 -14.91 -5.13
N VAL A 74 6.78 -14.02 -4.15
CA VAL A 74 5.47 -13.42 -3.85
C VAL A 74 5.19 -12.28 -4.83
N ILE A 75 6.19 -11.46 -5.15
CA ILE A 75 6.09 -10.40 -6.15
C ILE A 75 5.66 -10.96 -7.51
N GLU A 76 6.28 -12.06 -7.95
CA GLU A 76 5.94 -12.74 -9.20
C GLU A 76 4.49 -13.23 -9.20
N LYS A 77 4.04 -13.91 -8.13
CA LYS A 77 2.64 -14.34 -7.99
C LYS A 77 1.66 -13.18 -8.11
N ILE A 78 1.94 -12.04 -7.47
CA ILE A 78 1.12 -10.84 -7.60
C ILE A 78 1.10 -10.39 -9.06
N LYS A 79 2.27 -10.23 -9.70
CA LYS A 79 2.41 -9.78 -11.08
C LYS A 79 1.73 -10.71 -12.10
N ASP A 80 1.67 -12.00 -11.80
CA ASP A 80 0.99 -13.00 -12.61
C ASP A 80 -0.53 -13.05 -12.41
N GLY A 81 -1.05 -12.35 -11.40
CA GLY A 81 -2.48 -12.30 -11.13
C GLY A 81 -2.98 -13.44 -10.25
N ASP A 82 -2.12 -14.05 -9.43
CA ASP A 82 -2.49 -15.16 -8.55
C ASP A 82 -3.65 -14.75 -7.59
N PRO A 83 -4.83 -15.39 -7.68
CA PRO A 83 -6.01 -14.93 -6.94
C PRO A 83 -5.83 -14.99 -5.42
N GLU A 84 -5.14 -16.01 -4.90
CA GLU A 84 -4.95 -16.18 -3.45
C GLU A 84 -4.04 -15.08 -2.89
N THR A 85 -2.92 -14.83 -3.57
CA THR A 85 -1.96 -13.79 -3.15
C THR A 85 -2.57 -12.40 -3.27
N ILE A 86 -3.36 -12.14 -4.31
CA ILE A 86 -4.10 -10.89 -4.46
C ILE A 86 -5.11 -10.71 -3.33
N GLU A 87 -5.86 -11.76 -2.95
CA GLU A 87 -6.84 -11.64 -1.87
C GLU A 87 -6.19 -11.40 -0.50
N LYS A 88 -5.04 -12.02 -0.21
CA LYS A 88 -4.25 -11.68 0.98
C LYS A 88 -3.86 -10.21 1.00
N GLY A 89 -3.46 -9.67 -0.16
CA GLY A 89 -3.19 -8.25 -0.31
C GLY A 89 -4.41 -7.37 -0.01
N ARG A 90 -5.60 -7.75 -0.52
CA ARG A 90 -6.85 -7.03 -0.23
C ARG A 90 -7.24 -7.09 1.25
N GLN A 91 -7.05 -8.23 1.90
CA GLN A 91 -7.31 -8.37 3.34
C GLN A 91 -6.41 -7.43 4.16
N ARG A 92 -5.13 -7.35 3.80
CA ARG A 92 -4.20 -6.40 4.43
C ARG A 92 -4.61 -4.94 4.18
N GLU A 93 -5.04 -4.61 2.97
CA GLU A 93 -5.53 -3.27 2.66
C GLU A 93 -6.78 -2.90 3.49
N ARG A 94 -7.76 -3.81 3.61
CA ARG A 94 -8.95 -3.63 4.45
C ARG A 94 -8.58 -3.45 5.93
N PHE A 95 -7.60 -4.21 6.43
CA PHE A 95 -7.12 -4.07 7.79
C PHE A 95 -6.55 -2.67 8.05
N VAL A 96 -5.71 -2.17 7.15
CA VAL A 96 -5.16 -0.81 7.25
C VAL A 96 -6.27 0.25 7.17
N ASP A 97 -7.25 0.07 6.28
CA ASP A 97 -8.40 0.97 6.18
C ASP A 97 -9.20 1.04 7.50
N HIS A 98 -9.40 -0.11 8.16
CA HIS A 98 -10.06 -0.14 9.46
C HIS A 98 -9.27 0.59 10.55
N ILE A 99 -7.94 0.45 10.57
CA ILE A 99 -7.09 1.17 11.52
C ILE A 99 -7.14 2.68 11.29
N ILE A 100 -7.09 3.12 10.03
CA ILE A 100 -7.22 4.53 9.67
C ILE A 100 -8.58 5.06 10.14
N GLN A 101 -9.67 4.37 9.78
CA GLN A 101 -11.03 4.77 10.17
C GLN A 101 -11.19 4.82 11.70
N TYR A 102 -10.65 3.85 12.42
CA TYR A 102 -10.67 3.80 13.87
C TYR A 102 -10.04 5.06 14.48
N ALA A 103 -8.84 5.42 14.03
CA ALA A 103 -8.14 6.60 14.52
C ALA A 103 -8.86 7.90 14.14
N GLU A 104 -9.35 8.01 12.91
CA GLU A 104 -10.12 9.17 12.44
C GLU A 104 -11.37 9.39 13.29
N GLU A 105 -12.14 8.33 13.58
CA GLU A 105 -13.37 8.45 14.36
C GLU A 105 -13.12 8.88 15.80
N LEU A 106 -12.10 8.31 16.46
CA LEU A 106 -11.76 8.68 17.83
C LEU A 106 -11.20 10.10 17.91
N TYR A 107 -10.39 10.50 16.94
CA TYR A 107 -9.92 11.87 16.86
C TYR A 107 -11.08 12.86 16.64
N LEU A 108 -11.94 12.63 15.65
CA LEU A 108 -12.97 13.58 15.26
C LEU A 108 -14.15 13.65 16.24
N LYS A 109 -14.56 12.51 16.82
CA LYS A 109 -15.75 12.44 17.70
C LYS A 109 -15.41 12.60 19.17
N GLN A 110 -14.22 12.14 19.59
CA GLN A 110 -13.83 12.10 21.01
C GLN A 110 -12.63 12.99 21.32
N ASN A 111 -12.05 13.68 20.32
CA ASN A 111 -10.91 14.59 20.48
C ASN A 111 -9.70 13.91 21.16
N MET A 112 -9.50 12.62 20.89
CA MET A 112 -8.38 11.85 21.43
C MET A 112 -7.09 12.13 20.67
N ASP A 113 -5.96 12.17 21.37
CA ASP A 113 -4.62 12.25 20.76
C ASP A 113 -4.10 10.87 20.33
N ALA A 114 -3.00 10.86 19.57
CA ALA A 114 -2.41 9.63 19.03
C ALA A 114 -2.01 8.62 20.11
N GLU A 115 -1.52 9.08 21.27
CA GLU A 115 -1.16 8.19 22.38
C GLU A 115 -2.38 7.54 23.02
N SER A 116 -3.44 8.31 23.26
CA SER A 116 -4.69 7.79 23.82
C SER A 116 -5.34 6.77 22.89
N ILE A 117 -5.33 7.03 21.58
CA ILE A 117 -5.83 6.10 20.57
C ILE A 117 -4.99 4.82 20.54
N ALA A 118 -3.65 4.93 20.59
CA ALA A 118 -2.75 3.77 20.64
C ALA A 118 -2.98 2.90 21.87
N ASN A 119 -3.08 3.52 23.05
CA ASN A 119 -3.37 2.80 24.29
C ASN A 119 -4.73 2.10 24.24
N LEU A 120 -5.77 2.76 23.69
CA LEU A 120 -7.09 2.17 23.57
C LEU A 120 -7.07 0.98 22.61
N TYR A 121 -6.46 1.12 21.43
CA TYR A 121 -6.32 0.03 20.46
C TYR A 121 -5.65 -1.20 21.10
N LEU A 122 -4.48 -1.01 21.72
CA LEU A 122 -3.73 -2.10 22.38
C LEU A 122 -4.50 -2.73 23.56
N SER A 123 -5.36 -1.97 24.25
CA SER A 123 -6.19 -2.52 25.34
C SER A 123 -7.34 -3.39 24.85
N THR A 124 -7.74 -3.24 23.58
CA THR A 124 -8.83 -3.97 22.95
C THR A 124 -8.35 -5.07 22.00
N GLU A 125 -7.05 -5.10 21.71
CA GLU A 125 -6.47 -6.04 20.77
C GLU A 125 -6.35 -7.44 21.40
N GLU A 126 -6.70 -8.47 20.63
CA GLU A 126 -6.51 -9.86 21.07
C GLU A 126 -5.01 -10.20 21.14
N GLU A 127 -4.63 -11.05 22.10
CA GLU A 127 -3.25 -11.51 22.31
C GLU A 127 -2.60 -12.14 21.04
N ASN A 128 -3.41 -12.51 20.04
CA ASN A 128 -3.01 -13.11 18.76
C ASN A 128 -3.26 -12.21 17.54
N ALA A 129 -3.14 -10.89 17.68
CA ALA A 129 -3.29 -9.97 16.56
C ALA A 129 -2.47 -10.40 15.32
N ALA A 130 -3.10 -10.33 14.14
CA ALA A 130 -2.48 -10.76 12.88
C ALA A 130 -1.21 -9.97 12.52
N PHE A 131 -1.04 -8.77 13.10
CA PHE A 131 0.11 -7.92 12.93
C PHE A 131 0.50 -7.33 14.29
N SER A 132 1.64 -7.76 14.86
CA SER A 132 2.17 -7.11 16.05
C SER A 132 2.91 -5.84 15.65
N VAL A 133 2.56 -4.73 16.30
CA VAL A 133 3.24 -3.45 16.15
C VAL A 133 3.64 -2.96 17.53
N THR A 134 4.77 -2.26 17.62
CA THR A 134 5.14 -1.61 18.88
C THR A 134 4.18 -0.46 19.17
N LYS A 135 4.00 -0.12 20.45
CA LYS A 135 3.19 1.04 20.85
C LYS A 135 3.72 2.31 20.16
N GLU A 136 5.04 2.47 20.06
CA GLU A 136 5.69 3.63 19.45
C GLU A 136 5.38 3.75 17.95
N GLU A 137 5.36 2.64 17.22
CA GLU A 137 4.96 2.61 15.81
C GLU A 137 3.49 2.98 15.64
N LEU A 138 2.63 2.46 16.52
CA LEU A 138 1.20 2.74 16.49
C LEU A 138 0.89 4.22 16.77
N ILE A 139 1.57 4.82 17.77
CA ILE A 139 1.46 6.25 18.05
C ILE A 139 1.86 7.07 16.83
N LYS A 140 3.00 6.76 16.22
CA LYS A 140 3.46 7.48 15.01
C LYS A 140 2.46 7.34 13.87
N TYR A 141 1.88 6.16 13.70
CA TYR A 141 0.89 5.92 12.67
C TYR A 141 -0.36 6.78 12.88
N PHE A 142 -0.94 6.75 14.09
CA PHE A 142 -2.11 7.55 14.43
C PHE A 142 -1.86 9.05 14.39
N GLN A 143 -0.66 9.49 14.76
CA GLN A 143 -0.23 10.87 14.59
C GLN A 143 -0.30 11.28 13.11
N GLY A 144 0.18 10.44 12.19
CA GLY A 144 0.08 10.69 10.76
C GLY A 144 -1.38 10.77 10.25
N VAL A 145 -2.28 9.94 10.78
CA VAL A 145 -3.72 10.00 10.46
C VAL A 145 -4.31 11.36 10.87
N ILE A 146 -4.03 11.80 12.10
CA ILE A 146 -4.51 13.07 12.65
C ILE A 146 -3.99 14.26 11.84
N GLU A 147 -2.70 14.26 11.49
CA GLU A 147 -2.06 15.30 10.70
C GLU A 147 -2.69 15.44 9.31
N LEU A 148 -2.94 14.30 8.64
CA LEU A 148 -3.63 14.31 7.34
C LEU A 148 -5.02 14.93 7.46
N LYS A 149 -5.81 14.55 8.48
CA LYS A 149 -7.14 15.12 8.70
C LYS A 149 -7.16 16.60 9.03
N ASN A 150 -6.16 17.08 9.75
CA ASN A 150 -6.01 18.51 9.97
C ASN A 150 -5.69 19.26 8.69
N SER A 151 -4.86 18.70 7.81
CA SER A 151 -4.56 19.31 6.50
C SER A 151 -5.76 19.36 5.55
N GLU A 152 -6.70 18.41 5.65
CA GLU A 152 -7.93 18.38 4.83
C GLU A 152 -8.98 19.41 5.27
N ARG A 153 -8.86 19.95 6.50
CA ARG A 153 -9.79 20.92 7.09
C ARG A 153 -9.34 22.38 6.94
N ASN A 154 -8.08 22.60 6.63
CA ASN A 154 -7.47 23.93 6.44
C ASN A 154 -7.43 24.31 4.96
#